data_AF-A0A6B2KNF2-F1
#
_entry.id   AF-A0A6B2KNF2-F1
#
_cell.length_a   1.000
_cell.length_b   1.000
_cell.length_c   1.000
_cell.angle_alpha   90.00
_cell.angle_beta   90.00
_cell.angle_gamma   90.00
#
_symmetry.space_group_name_H-M   'P 1'
#
loop_
_entity.id
_entity.type
_entity.pdbx_description
1 polymer ?
#
loop_
_entity_poly.entity_id
_entity_poly.type
_entity_poly.pdbx_seq_one_letter_code
_entity_poly.pdbx_strand_id
1 'polypeptide(L)'
;MQDLKILSIAEQLIVSAMPVLDKIPRAQRYRYGRQLEDALYALPKLAIAAAAAGTKSKVYALCEAVDYLHALLRIGVERKLVSARWVGHVMAAAAPPAKTGGLLRQLAAMSHAWRASVRA
;
A
#
# COMPACT_ATOMS: atom_id res chain seq x y z
N MET A 1 -13.91 10.79 8.68
CA MET A 1 -12.92 11.59 7.90
C MET A 1 -11.58 10.87 7.69
N GLN A 2 -11.19 9.94 8.57
CA GLN A 2 -9.99 9.08 8.38
C GLN A 2 -10.09 8.14 7.17
N ASP A 3 -11.28 7.59 6.89
CA ASP A 3 -11.47 6.59 5.81
C ASP A 3 -11.21 7.18 4.41
N LEU A 4 -11.71 8.39 4.17
CA LEU A 4 -11.42 9.18 2.95
C LEU A 4 -9.93 9.46 2.77
N LYS A 5 -9.20 9.63 3.89
CA LYS A 5 -7.76 9.88 3.84
C LYS A 5 -6.98 8.61 3.53
N ILE A 6 -7.35 7.45 4.07
CA ILE A 6 -6.76 6.15 3.72
C ILE A 6 -6.94 5.87 2.23
N LEU A 7 -8.15 6.07 1.70
CA LEU A 7 -8.44 5.90 0.27
C LEU A 7 -7.54 6.80 -0.59
N SER A 8 -7.45 8.09 -0.26
CA SER A 8 -6.61 9.04 -0.99
C SER A 8 -5.12 8.66 -0.96
N ILE A 9 -4.60 8.15 0.17
CA ILE A 9 -3.20 7.71 0.25
C ILE A 9 -2.99 6.44 -0.58
N ALA A 10 -3.95 5.51 -0.61
CA ALA A 10 -3.87 4.31 -1.44
C ALA A 10 -3.81 4.67 -2.93
N GLU A 11 -4.64 5.62 -3.39
CA GLU A 11 -4.62 6.11 -4.77
C GLU A 11 -3.30 6.80 -5.11
N GLN A 12 -2.78 7.65 -4.21
CA GLN A 12 -1.46 8.27 -4.40
C GLN A 12 -0.32 7.25 -4.46
N LEU A 13 -0.40 6.17 -3.69
CA LEU A 13 0.58 5.08 -3.73
C LEU A 13 0.55 4.36 -5.08
N ILE A 14 -0.65 4.09 -5.63
CA ILE A 14 -0.80 3.50 -6.96
C ILE A 14 -0.15 4.39 -8.02
N VAL A 15 -0.48 5.69 -8.03
CA VAL A 15 0.08 6.66 -8.99
C VAL A 15 1.61 6.72 -8.87
N SER A 16 2.13 6.75 -7.63
CA SER A 16 3.58 6.73 -7.37
C SER A 16 4.25 5.45 -7.85
N ALA A 17 3.55 4.32 -7.85
CA ALA A 17 4.06 3.02 -8.25
C ALA A 17 4.07 2.79 -9.77
N MET A 18 3.29 3.52 -10.56
CA MET A 18 3.18 3.28 -12.02
C MET A 18 4.55 3.28 -12.74
N PRO A 19 5.43 4.28 -12.54
CA PRO A 19 6.75 4.28 -13.19
C PRO A 19 7.67 3.14 -12.74
N VAL A 20 7.38 2.53 -11.59
CA VAL A 20 8.10 1.38 -11.05
C VAL A 20 7.59 0.09 -11.70
N LEU A 21 6.27 -0.05 -11.84
CA LEU A 21 5.65 -1.18 -12.54
C LEU A 21 6.10 -1.27 -14.00
N ASP A 22 6.17 -0.13 -14.70
CA ASP A 22 6.60 -0.08 -16.12
C ASP A 22 8.04 -0.59 -16.34
N LYS A 23 8.89 -0.38 -15.32
CA LYS A 23 10.31 -0.76 -15.34
C LYS A 23 10.56 -2.24 -14.99
N ILE A 24 9.53 -2.98 -14.59
CA ILE A 24 9.67 -4.41 -14.28
C ILE A 24 10.08 -5.17 -15.56
N PRO A 25 11.14 -6.00 -15.50
CA PRO A 25 11.60 -6.78 -16.64
C PRO A 25 10.48 -7.63 -17.25
N ARG A 26 10.43 -7.73 -18.59
CA ARG A 26 9.37 -8.44 -19.32
C ARG A 26 9.13 -9.87 -18.82
N ALA A 27 10.20 -10.59 -18.49
CA ALA A 27 10.14 -11.95 -17.94
C ALA A 27 9.40 -12.05 -16.59
N GLN A 28 9.30 -10.95 -15.84
CA GLN A 28 8.64 -10.90 -14.52
C GLN A 28 7.31 -10.15 -14.55
N ARG A 29 6.92 -9.51 -15.67
CA ARG A 29 5.66 -8.74 -15.77
C ARG A 29 4.43 -9.59 -15.47
N TYR A 30 4.33 -10.77 -16.07
CA TYR A 30 3.18 -11.68 -15.87
C TYR A 30 3.24 -12.49 -14.57
N ARG A 31 4.29 -12.32 -13.77
CA ARG A 31 4.44 -12.96 -12.45
C ARG A 31 4.43 -11.88 -11.38
N TYR A 32 5.62 -11.43 -11.00
CA TYR A 32 5.80 -10.42 -9.96
C TYR A 32 5.09 -9.10 -10.29
N GLY A 33 5.19 -8.61 -11.53
CA GLY A 33 4.55 -7.34 -11.92
C GLY A 33 3.04 -7.39 -11.74
N ARG A 34 2.40 -8.45 -12.22
CA ARG A 34 0.96 -8.67 -12.07
C ARG A 34 0.55 -8.80 -10.60
N GLN A 35 1.29 -9.58 -9.83
CA GLN A 35 1.02 -9.78 -8.40
C GLN A 35 1.14 -8.46 -7.60
N LEU A 36 2.12 -7.63 -7.93
CA LEU A 36 2.31 -6.31 -7.31
C LEU A 36 1.19 -5.34 -7.72
N GLU A 37 0.83 -5.32 -9.00
CA GLU A 37 -0.29 -4.53 -9.51
C GLU A 37 -1.60 -4.91 -8.81
N ASP A 38 -1.95 -6.20 -8.79
CA ASP A 38 -3.17 -6.69 -8.13
C ASP A 38 -3.19 -6.32 -6.63
N ALA A 39 -2.05 -6.41 -5.93
CA ALA A 39 -1.93 -6.00 -4.53
C ALA A 39 -2.16 -4.49 -4.34
N LEU A 40 -1.60 -3.65 -5.20
CA LEU A 40 -1.79 -2.19 -5.17
C LEU A 40 -3.25 -1.81 -5.39
N TYR A 41 -3.90 -2.37 -6.41
CA TYR A 41 -5.30 -2.07 -6.76
C TYR A 41 -6.33 -2.71 -5.81
N ALA A 42 -5.92 -3.66 -4.96
CA ALA A 42 -6.78 -4.19 -3.90
C ALA A 42 -7.01 -3.17 -2.77
N LEU A 43 -6.04 -2.28 -2.50
CA LEU A 43 -6.10 -1.36 -1.36
C LEU A 43 -7.32 -0.42 -1.39
N PRO A 44 -7.63 0.30 -2.49
CA PRO A 44 -8.81 1.16 -2.54
C PRO A 44 -10.11 0.38 -2.32
N LYS A 45 -10.22 -0.82 -2.93
CA LYS A 45 -11.41 -1.67 -2.80
C LYS A 45 -11.63 -2.11 -1.34
N LEU A 46 -10.56 -2.52 -0.66
CA LEU A 46 -10.62 -2.92 0.73
C LEU A 46 -10.89 -1.73 1.66
N ALA A 47 -10.33 -0.56 1.39
CA ALA A 47 -10.61 0.67 2.14
C ALA A 47 -12.09 1.07 2.04
N ILE A 48 -12.67 1.04 0.83
CA ILE A 48 -14.10 1.30 0.62
C ILE A 48 -14.96 0.25 1.34
N ALA A 49 -14.61 -1.03 1.21
CA ALA A 49 -15.36 -2.10 1.86
C ALA A 49 -15.31 -2.01 3.39
N ALA A 50 -14.15 -1.66 3.96
CA ALA A 50 -13.98 -1.42 5.39
C ALA A 50 -14.81 -0.24 5.88
N ALA A 51 -14.82 0.87 5.11
CA ALA A 51 -15.59 2.06 5.44
C ALA A 51 -17.10 1.81 5.37
N ALA A 52 -17.56 1.12 4.32
CA ALA A 52 -18.97 0.86 4.10
C ALA A 52 -19.56 -0.16 5.09
N ALA A 53 -18.81 -1.21 5.43
CA ALA A 53 -19.30 -2.26 6.33
C ALA A 53 -19.11 -1.91 7.81
N GLY A 54 -18.11 -1.10 8.17
CA GLY A 54 -17.78 -0.77 9.56
C GLY A 54 -17.38 -1.98 10.42
N THR A 55 -17.14 -3.16 9.82
CA THR A 55 -16.83 -4.39 10.54
C THR A 55 -15.33 -4.61 10.71
N LYS A 56 -14.95 -5.16 11.86
CA LYS A 56 -13.55 -5.42 12.22
C LYS A 56 -12.83 -6.34 11.22
N SER A 57 -13.55 -7.33 10.66
CA SER A 57 -12.99 -8.27 9.67
C SER A 57 -12.58 -7.59 8.36
N LYS A 58 -13.31 -6.56 7.92
CA LYS A 58 -12.96 -5.80 6.71
C LYS A 58 -11.77 -4.87 6.94
N VAL A 59 -11.68 -4.24 8.11
CA VAL A 59 -10.49 -3.48 8.50
C VAL A 59 -9.28 -4.40 8.65
N TYR A 60 -9.47 -5.63 9.15
CA TYR A 60 -8.43 -6.65 9.22
C TYR A 60 -7.88 -7.02 7.83
N ALA A 61 -8.77 -7.27 6.87
CA ALA A 61 -8.39 -7.56 5.49
C ALA A 61 -7.60 -6.41 4.84
N LEU A 62 -7.92 -5.15 5.16
CA LEU A 62 -7.13 -4.00 4.73
C LEU A 62 -5.71 -4.02 5.33
N CYS A 63 -5.57 -4.29 6.63
CA CYS A 63 -4.26 -4.40 7.28
C CYS A 63 -3.41 -5.51 6.61
N GLU A 64 -3.99 -6.70 6.41
CA GLU A 64 -3.28 -7.82 5.78
C GLU A 64 -2.83 -7.48 4.35
N ALA A 65 -3.67 -6.78 3.58
CA ALA A 65 -3.29 -6.34 2.23
C ALA A 65 -2.12 -5.34 2.25
N VAL A 66 -2.06 -4.45 3.23
CA VAL A 66 -0.94 -3.52 3.43
C VAL A 66 0.34 -4.27 3.79
N ASP A 67 0.27 -5.23 4.73
CA ASP A 67 1.41 -6.05 5.14
C ASP A 67 1.93 -6.92 4.00
N TYR A 68 1.01 -7.52 3.23
CA TYR A 68 1.33 -8.30 2.05
C TYR A 68 2.02 -7.46 0.96
N LEU A 69 1.53 -6.24 0.70
CA LEU A 69 2.18 -5.32 -0.23
C LEU A 69 3.60 -4.97 0.23
N HIS A 70 3.79 -4.72 1.53
CA HIS A 70 5.12 -4.45 2.08
C HIS A 70 6.08 -5.64 1.85
N ALA A 71 5.64 -6.87 2.10
CA ALA A 71 6.43 -8.07 1.83
C ALA A 71 6.77 -8.22 0.34
N LEU A 72 5.81 -7.98 -0.56
CA LEU A 72 6.02 -8.01 -2.01
C LEU A 72 7.07 -6.99 -2.47
N LEU A 73 7.02 -5.77 -1.94
CA LEU A 73 8.01 -4.74 -2.26
C LEU A 73 9.40 -5.12 -1.79
N ARG A 74 9.52 -5.70 -0.59
CA ARG A 74 10.79 -6.21 -0.08
C ARG A 74 11.38 -7.29 -0.99
N ILE A 75 10.59 -8.30 -1.37
CA ILE A 75 11.00 -9.37 -2.29
C ILE A 75 11.44 -8.77 -3.63
N GLY A 76 10.69 -7.78 -4.12
CA GLY A 76 11.01 -7.09 -5.36
C GLY A 76 12.35 -6.35 -5.30
N VAL A 77 12.68 -5.72 -4.17
CA VAL A 77 13.98 -5.07 -3.95
C VAL A 77 15.10 -6.11 -3.89
N GLU A 78 14.93 -7.17 -3.10
CA GLU A 78 15.91 -8.27 -2.98
C GLU A 78 16.22 -8.89 -4.35
N ARG A 79 15.21 -9.02 -5.21
CA ARG A 79 15.34 -9.55 -6.58
C ARG A 79 15.70 -8.50 -7.64
N LYS A 80 15.95 -7.26 -7.24
CA LYS A 80 16.27 -6.12 -8.13
C LYS A 80 15.19 -5.85 -9.20
N LEU A 81 13.93 -6.16 -8.89
CA LEU A 81 12.77 -5.94 -9.76
C LEU A 81 12.15 -4.55 -9.57
N VAL A 82 12.33 -3.97 -8.39
CA VAL A 82 11.88 -2.60 -8.04
C VAL A 82 12.98 -1.83 -7.34
N SER A 83 12.91 -0.50 -7.45
CA SER A 83 13.94 0.39 -6.92
C SER A 83 13.89 0.46 -5.39
N ALA A 84 15.00 0.11 -4.73
CA ALA A 84 15.17 0.27 -3.29
C ALA A 84 14.97 1.73 -2.83
N ARG A 85 15.37 2.71 -3.67
CA ARG A 85 15.18 4.14 -3.39
C ARG A 85 13.70 4.50 -3.31
N TRP A 86 12.90 4.00 -4.25
CA TRP A 86 11.46 4.28 -4.25
C TRP A 86 10.76 3.56 -3.09
N VAL A 87 11.09 2.30 -2.82
CA VAL A 87 10.56 1.57 -1.66
C VAL A 87 10.92 2.28 -0.35
N GLY A 88 12.17 2.73 -0.20
CA GLY A 88 12.61 3.54 0.93
C GLY A 88 11.81 4.84 1.06
N HIS A 89 11.49 5.50 -0.05
CA HIS A 89 10.68 6.72 -0.04
C HIS A 89 9.23 6.50 0.42
N VAL A 90 8.56 5.43 -0.04
CA VAL A 90 7.18 5.11 0.38
C VAL A 90 7.09 4.50 1.79
N MET A 91 8.21 4.00 2.32
CA MET A 91 8.33 3.46 3.69
C MET A 91 8.93 4.46 4.70
N ALA A 92 9.50 5.57 4.23
CA ALA A 92 10.12 6.57 5.09
C ALA A 92 9.12 7.13 6.10
N ALA A 93 9.61 7.54 7.27
CA ALA A 93 8.83 8.40 8.15
C ALA A 93 8.47 9.69 7.41
N ALA A 94 7.25 10.18 7.57
CA ALA A 94 6.86 11.47 7.01
C ALA A 94 7.74 12.56 7.66
N ALA A 95 8.68 13.13 6.90
CA ALA A 95 9.55 14.20 7.35
C ALA A 95 9.07 15.53 6.77
N PRO A 96 8.77 16.55 7.59
CA PRO A 96 8.56 17.90 7.07
C PRO A 96 9.83 18.39 6.36
N PRO A 97 9.76 19.11 5.21
CA PRO A 97 8.59 19.64 4.51
C PRO A 97 8.05 18.74 3.37
N ALA A 98 8.50 17.49 3.26
CA ALA A 98 8.13 16.62 2.15
C ALA A 98 6.65 16.20 2.24
N LYS A 99 5.81 16.79 1.37
CA LYS A 99 4.36 16.57 1.33
C LYS A 99 3.93 15.17 0.88
N THR A 100 4.85 14.33 0.39
CA THR A 100 4.51 13.13 -0.42
C THR A 100 5.39 11.91 -0.13
N GLY A 101 5.95 11.80 1.08
CA GLY A 101 6.74 10.62 1.50
C GLY A 101 5.98 9.69 2.44
N GLY A 102 6.41 8.43 2.54
CA GLY A 102 5.90 7.51 3.56
C GLY A 102 4.48 6.99 3.32
N LEU A 103 3.99 6.98 2.08
CA LEU A 103 2.61 6.60 1.76
C LEU A 103 2.21 5.22 2.32
N LEU A 104 3.06 4.20 2.13
CA LEU A 104 2.79 2.85 2.64
C LEU A 104 2.87 2.79 4.17
N ARG A 105 3.80 3.54 4.77
CA ARG A 105 3.90 3.67 6.23
C ARG A 105 2.67 4.34 6.84
N GLN A 106 2.15 5.38 6.18
CA GLN A 106 0.91 6.06 6.60
C GLN A 106 -0.29 5.11 6.50
N LEU A 107 -0.41 4.35 5.41
CA LEU A 107 -1.46 3.34 5.27
C LEU A 107 -1.40 2.28 6.38
N ALA A 108 -0.21 1.76 6.69
CA ALA A 108 -0.04 0.81 7.77
C ALA A 108 -0.47 1.42 9.11
N ALA A 109 0.07 2.58 9.47
CA ALA A 109 -0.27 3.24 10.74
C ALA A 109 -1.77 3.54 10.87
N MET A 110 -2.39 4.07 9.83
CA MET A 110 -3.82 4.42 9.84
C MET A 110 -4.73 3.19 9.86
N SER A 111 -4.43 2.15 9.08
CA SER A 111 -5.22 0.92 9.06
C SER A 111 -5.14 0.17 10.39
N HIS A 112 -3.95 0.08 11.01
CA HIS A 112 -3.81 -0.53 12.33
C HIS A 112 -4.49 0.30 13.44
N ALA A 113 -4.40 1.63 13.39
CA ALA A 113 -5.12 2.50 14.32
C ALA A 113 -6.64 2.33 14.19
N TRP A 114 -7.15 2.23 12.96
CA TRP A 114 -8.56 1.94 12.71
C TRP A 114 -8.96 0.56 13.23
N ARG A 115 -8.14 -0.47 13.00
CA ARG A 115 -8.39 -1.82 13.54
C ARG A 115 -8.49 -1.80 15.07
N ALA A 116 -7.70 -0.98 15.75
CA ALA A 116 -7.73 -0.84 17.20
C ALA A 116 -8.96 -0.06 17.71
N SER A 117 -9.51 0.85 16.89
CA SER A 117 -10.66 1.67 17.28
C SER A 117 -12.02 0.98 17.10
N VAL A 118 -12.11 -0.01 16.19
CA VAL A 118 -13.33 -0.79 15.98
C VAL A 118 -13.56 -1.76 17.16
N ARG A 119 -14.64 -1.51 17.92
CA ARG A 119 -15.11 -2.40 18.99
C ARG A 119 -15.60 -3.74 18.40
N ALA A 120 -15.39 -4.81 19.15
CA ALA A 120 -15.79 -6.17 18.76
C ALA A 120 -17.31 -6.31 18.71
#